data_AF-A0A7X5E232-F1
#
_entry.id   AF-A0A7X5E232-F1
#
_cell.length_a   1.000
_cell.length_b   1.000
_cell.length_c   1.000
_cell.angle_alpha   90.00
_cell.angle_beta   90.00
_cell.angle_gamma   90.00
#
_symmetry.space_group_name_H-M   'P 1'
#
loop_
_entity.id
_entity.type
_entity.pdbx_description
1 polymer ?
#
loop_
_entity_poly.entity_id
_entity_poly.type
_entity_poly.pdbx_seq_one_letter_code
_entity_poly.pdbx_strand_id
1 'polypeptide(L)'
;MRDLVALNPNGWREECARLIARIARAMGGTEHIKDVNAEVYALVNARARVDLDRRLTNKRQRMAEEGASKTKRERLNKKDVIADDPKLIEIYIKVVREMAVKYGAA
;
A
#
# COMPACT_ATOMS: atom_id res chain seq x y z
N MET A 1 3.02 -14.89 -13.83
CA MET A 1 2.50 -13.98 -12.78
C MET A 1 1.65 -14.79 -11.80
N ARG A 2 2.24 -15.74 -11.06
CA ARG A 2 1.47 -16.67 -10.22
C ARG A 2 2.14 -17.21 -8.95
N ASP A 3 3.33 -16.74 -8.55
CA ASP A 3 4.09 -17.47 -7.52
C ASP A 3 4.39 -16.74 -6.20
N LEU A 4 4.10 -15.44 -6.05
CA LEU A 4 4.45 -14.72 -4.81
C LEU A 4 3.30 -14.55 -3.81
N VAL A 5 2.04 -14.59 -4.26
CA VAL A 5 0.88 -14.34 -3.38
C VAL A 5 0.36 -15.64 -2.71
N ALA A 6 0.69 -16.81 -3.28
CA ALA A 6 0.10 -18.09 -2.87
C ALA A 6 0.70 -18.69 -1.58
N LEU A 7 1.94 -18.35 -1.20
CA LEU A 7 2.65 -18.95 -0.06
C LEU A 7 2.53 -18.16 1.25
N ASN A 8 2.28 -16.84 1.17
CA ASN A 8 2.02 -15.98 2.32
C ASN A 8 1.06 -14.84 1.93
N PRO A 9 -0.19 -14.83 2.43
CA PRO A 9 -1.19 -13.81 2.09
C PRO A 9 -0.73 -12.37 2.34
N ASN A 10 0.25 -12.16 3.22
CA ASN A 10 0.79 -10.85 3.59
C ASN A 10 2.23 -10.59 3.13
N GLY A 11 2.86 -11.52 2.39
CA GLY A 11 4.25 -11.38 1.95
C GLY A 11 4.51 -10.13 1.11
N TRP A 12 3.49 -9.67 0.38
CA TRP A 12 3.55 -8.47 -0.44
C TRP A 12 3.80 -7.19 0.37
N ARG A 13 3.34 -7.11 1.63
CA ARG A 13 3.52 -5.91 2.46
C ARG A 13 4.99 -5.69 2.78
N GLU A 14 5.67 -6.75 3.17
CA GLU A 14 7.08 -6.73 3.52
C GLU A 14 7.94 -6.54 2.27
N GLU A 15 7.63 -7.26 1.19
CA GLU A 15 8.34 -7.09 -0.08
C GLU A 15 8.24 -5.66 -0.61
N CYS A 16 7.04 -5.09 -0.65
CA CYS A 16 6.85 -3.71 -1.09
C CYS A 16 7.51 -2.71 -0.13
N ALA A 17 7.53 -2.97 1.19
CA ALA A 17 8.22 -2.10 2.14
C ALA A 17 9.74 -2.09 1.90
N ARG A 18 10.33 -3.26 1.61
CA ARG A 18 11.76 -3.35 1.24
C ARG A 18 12.05 -2.58 -0.04
N LEU A 19 11.21 -2.71 -1.08
CA LEU A 19 11.36 -1.95 -2.33
C LEU A 19 11.22 -0.44 -2.10
N ILE A 20 10.22 0.00 -1.35
CA ILE A 20 10.04 1.43 -1.01
C ILE A 20 11.26 1.98 -0.26
N ALA A 21 11.83 1.23 0.68
CA ALA A 21 13.04 1.64 1.38
C ALA A 21 14.26 1.71 0.44
N ARG A 22 14.40 0.79 -0.52
CA ARG A 22 15.45 0.84 -1.54
C ARG A 22 15.27 2.05 -2.46
N ILE A 23 14.04 2.35 -2.88
CA ILE A 23 13.72 3.55 -3.69
C ILE A 23 14.11 4.82 -2.93
N ALA A 24 13.69 4.95 -1.66
CA ALA A 24 14.01 6.12 -0.85
C ALA A 24 15.53 6.30 -0.70
N ARG A 25 16.28 5.22 -0.46
CA ARG A 25 17.74 5.26 -0.44
C ARG A 25 18.35 5.72 -1.77
N ALA A 26 17.80 5.25 -2.90
CA ALA A 26 18.23 5.71 -4.22
C ALA A 26 17.91 7.20 -4.47
N MET A 27 16.92 7.76 -3.78
CA MET A 27 16.56 9.19 -3.83
C MET A 27 17.41 10.07 -2.91
N GLY A 28 18.23 9.51 -2.02
CA GLY A 28 19.13 10.28 -1.15
C GLY A 28 19.05 9.94 0.34
N GLY A 29 18.09 9.12 0.76
CA GLY A 29 17.96 8.77 2.18
C GLY A 29 16.58 8.23 2.58
N THR A 30 16.46 7.74 3.81
CA THR A 30 15.23 7.13 4.32
C THR A 30 14.10 8.14 4.60
N GLU A 31 14.43 9.42 4.69
CA GLU A 31 13.48 10.53 4.78
C GLU A 31 12.48 10.53 3.62
N HIS A 32 12.92 10.08 2.44
CA HIS A 32 12.09 10.00 1.24
C HIS A 32 11.06 8.85 1.27
N ILE A 33 11.07 7.97 2.29
CA ILE A 33 10.08 6.90 2.40
C ILE A 33 8.66 7.48 2.40
N LYS A 34 8.43 8.63 3.04
CA LYS A 34 7.11 9.26 3.07
C LYS A 34 6.69 9.72 1.66
N ASP A 35 7.61 10.34 0.93
CA ASP A 35 7.36 10.86 -0.42
C ASP A 35 7.08 9.71 -1.41
N VAL A 36 7.89 8.65 -1.33
CA VAL A 36 7.70 7.43 -2.13
C VAL A 36 6.35 6.79 -1.85
N ASN A 37 5.94 6.68 -0.58
CA ASN A 37 4.62 6.16 -0.24
C ASN A 37 3.49 7.05 -0.80
N ALA A 38 3.64 8.37 -0.75
CA ALA A 38 2.67 9.30 -1.30
C ALA A 38 2.52 9.13 -2.82
N GLU A 39 3.63 9.04 -3.56
CA GLU A 39 3.64 8.78 -5.01
C GLU A 39 2.97 7.42 -5.32
N VAL A 40 3.32 6.35 -4.59
CA VAL A 40 2.71 5.02 -4.74
C VAL A 40 1.19 5.10 -4.57
N TYR A 41 0.69 5.70 -3.49
CA TYR A 41 -0.75 5.78 -3.26
C TYR A 41 -1.48 6.62 -4.31
N ALA A 42 -0.87 7.69 -4.80
CA ALA A 42 -1.42 8.50 -5.88
C ALA A 42 -1.54 7.68 -7.18
N LEU A 43 -0.51 6.92 -7.54
CA LEU A 43 -0.51 6.05 -8.72
C LEU A 43 -1.53 4.91 -8.60
N VAL A 44 -1.70 4.33 -7.41
CA VAL A 44 -2.72 3.31 -7.16
C VAL A 44 -4.13 3.89 -7.32
N ASN A 45 -4.40 5.06 -6.73
CA ASN A 45 -5.68 5.75 -6.90
C ASN A 45 -5.98 6.00 -8.38
N ALA A 46 -5.02 6.53 -9.13
CA ALA A 46 -5.17 6.82 -10.56
C ALA A 46 -5.42 5.55 -11.39
N ARG A 47 -4.62 4.50 -11.18
CA ARG A 47 -4.68 3.26 -11.98
C ARG A 47 -5.93 2.43 -11.67
N ALA A 48 -6.32 2.37 -10.41
CA ALA A 48 -7.53 1.65 -10.00
C ALA A 48 -8.81 2.49 -10.16
N ARG A 49 -8.69 3.81 -10.40
CA ARG A 49 -9.80 4.79 -10.38
C ARG A 49 -10.57 4.75 -9.06
N VAL A 50 -9.82 4.84 -7.95
CA VAL A 50 -10.35 4.77 -6.58
C VAL A 50 -9.83 5.92 -5.73
N ASP A 51 -10.44 6.08 -4.56
CA ASP A 51 -9.97 6.96 -3.50
C ASP A 51 -9.72 6.13 -2.23
N LEU A 52 -8.45 5.83 -1.95
CA LEU A 52 -8.03 5.07 -0.77
C LEU A 52 -8.32 5.80 0.55
N ASP A 53 -8.31 7.14 0.58
CA ASP A 53 -8.58 7.93 1.80
C ASP A 53 -10.07 7.87 2.14
N ARG A 54 -10.94 8.02 1.13
CA ARG A 54 -12.38 7.82 1.30
C ARG A 54 -12.70 6.38 1.71
N ARG A 55 -12.08 5.38 1.08
CA ARG A 55 -12.27 3.97 1.46
C ARG A 55 -11.82 3.69 2.89
N LEU A 56 -10.71 4.28 3.35
CA LEU A 56 -10.25 4.16 4.73
C LEU A 56 -11.24 4.77 5.72
N THR A 57 -11.77 5.95 5.40
CA THR A 57 -12.81 6.62 6.19
C THR A 57 -14.07 5.76 6.30
N ASN A 58 -14.56 5.24 5.17
CA ASN A 58 -15.73 4.37 5.14
C ASN A 58 -15.49 3.08 5.94
N LYS A 59 -14.29 2.48 5.85
CA LYS A 59 -13.94 1.29 6.64
C LYS A 59 -13.95 1.57 8.14
N ARG A 60 -13.43 2.72 8.56
CA ARG A 60 -13.46 3.17 9.97
C ARG A 60 -14.89 3.41 10.47
N GLN A 61 -15.76 3.97 9.63
CA GLN A 61 -17.17 4.19 9.96
C GLN A 61 -17.91 2.85 10.11
N ARG A 62 -17.80 1.95 9.14
CA ARG A 62 -18.40 0.61 9.22
C ARG A 62 -17.95 -0.16 10.46
N MET A 63 -16.65 -0.12 10.79
CA MET A 63 -16.16 -0.74 12.02
C MET A 63 -16.71 -0.09 13.29
N ALA A 64 -17.05 1.21 13.26
CA ALA A 64 -17.69 1.87 14.40
C ALA A 64 -19.11 1.36 14.60
N GLU A 65 -19.86 1.20 13.50
CA GLU A 65 -21.21 0.64 13.47
C GLU A 65 -21.21 -0.82 13.93
N GLU A 66 -20.18 -1.59 13.58
CA GLU A 66 -19.93 -2.97 14.04
C GLU A 66 -19.44 -3.06 15.51
N GLY A 67 -19.28 -1.94 16.21
CA GLY A 67 -18.89 -1.91 17.63
C GLY A 67 -17.39 -2.04 17.91
N ALA A 68 -16.51 -1.85 16.92
CA ALA A 68 -15.08 -1.90 17.13
C ALA A 68 -14.56 -0.71 17.99
N SER A 69 -13.63 -1.01 18.89
CA SER A 69 -12.99 0.01 19.74
C SER A 69 -12.31 1.12 18.94
N LYS A 70 -12.26 2.32 19.52
CA LYS A 70 -11.62 3.50 18.91
C LYS A 70 -10.17 3.20 18.48
N THR A 71 -9.39 2.60 19.38
CA THR A 71 -7.98 2.25 19.12
C THR A 71 -7.83 1.29 17.92
N LYS A 72 -8.73 0.31 17.76
CA LYS A 72 -8.68 -0.63 16.63
C LYS A 72 -8.93 0.09 15.31
N ARG A 73 -9.86 1.06 15.29
CA ARG A 73 -10.19 1.86 14.10
C ARG A 73 -9.09 2.85 13.73
N GLU A 74 -8.46 3.49 14.71
CA GLU A 74 -7.40 4.48 14.49
C GLU A 74 -6.13 3.86 13.91
N ARG A 75 -5.81 2.61 14.27
CA ARG A 75 -4.65 1.88 13.73
C ARG A 75 -4.78 1.47 12.26
N LEU A 76 -5.98 1.55 11.68
CA LEU A 76 -6.17 1.26 10.26
C LEU A 76 -5.43 2.27 9.37
N ASN A 77 -4.85 1.77 8.29
CA ASN A 77 -4.13 2.55 7.29
C ASN A 77 -4.53 2.13 5.86
N LYS A 78 -4.00 2.82 4.85
CA LYS A 78 -4.29 2.57 3.43
C LYS A 78 -3.96 1.14 2.99
N LYS A 79 -2.92 0.51 3.55
CA LYS A 79 -2.58 -0.89 3.23
C LYS A 79 -3.66 -1.86 3.71
N ASP A 80 -4.39 -1.53 4.77
CA ASP A 80 -5.51 -2.35 5.28
C ASP A 80 -6.77 -2.22 4.43
N VAL A 81 -6.92 -1.12 3.68
CA VAL A 81 -7.94 -0.98 2.64
C VAL A 81 -7.53 -1.78 1.40
N ILE A 82 -6.26 -1.68 1.01
CA ILE A 82 -5.71 -2.43 -0.13
C ILE A 82 -5.83 -3.95 0.12
N ALA A 83 -5.59 -4.40 1.35
CA ALA A 83 -5.67 -5.81 1.72
C ALA A 83 -7.08 -6.42 1.60
N ASP A 84 -8.14 -5.60 1.60
CA ASP A 84 -9.52 -6.08 1.45
C ASP A 84 -9.88 -6.42 0.00
N ASP A 85 -9.07 -5.98 -0.97
CA ASP A 85 -9.38 -6.08 -2.40
C ASP A 85 -8.17 -6.67 -3.16
N PRO A 86 -8.24 -7.95 -3.60
CA PRO A 86 -7.16 -8.61 -4.31
C PRO A 86 -6.68 -7.83 -5.55
N LYS A 87 -7.58 -7.12 -6.24
CA LYS A 87 -7.22 -6.29 -7.39
C LYS A 87 -6.37 -5.09 -6.95
N LEU A 88 -6.66 -4.47 -5.80
CA LEU A 88 -5.82 -3.41 -5.26
C LEU A 88 -4.46 -3.91 -4.80
N ILE A 89 -4.38 -5.13 -4.25
CA ILE A 89 -3.09 -5.75 -3.91
C ILE A 89 -2.22 -5.89 -5.17
N GLU A 90 -2.77 -6.46 -6.24
CA GLU A 90 -2.04 -6.62 -7.50
C GLU A 90 -1.60 -5.28 -8.11
N ILE A 91 -2.48 -4.28 -8.11
CA ILE A 91 -2.17 -2.94 -8.62
C ILE A 91 -1.08 -2.28 -7.78
N TYR A 92 -1.16 -2.38 -6.45
CA TYR A 92 -0.16 -1.82 -5.54
C TYR A 92 1.22 -2.46 -5.78
N ILE A 93 1.30 -3.79 -5.89
CA ILE A 93 2.56 -4.49 -6.18
C ILE A 93 3.14 -4.04 -7.53
N LYS A 94 2.32 -3.95 -8.58
CA LYS A 94 2.75 -3.49 -9.92
C LYS A 94 3.32 -2.07 -9.85
N VAL A 95 2.62 -1.14 -9.20
CA VAL A 95 3.06 0.25 -9.02
C VAL A 95 4.40 0.32 -8.29
N VAL A 96 4.55 -0.37 -7.16
CA VAL A 96 5.79 -0.35 -6.38
C VAL A 96 6.97 -0.93 -7.19
N ARG A 97 6.76 -2.00 -7.94
CA ARG A 97 7.80 -2.59 -8.81
C ARG A 97 8.20 -1.67 -9.96
N GLU A 98 7.24 -1.03 -10.62
CA GLU A 98 7.52 -0.06 -11.68
C GLU A 98 8.31 1.15 -11.14
N MET A 99 7.95 1.64 -9.95
CA MET A 99 8.74 2.67 -9.29
C MET A 99 10.14 2.19 -8.92
N ALA A 100 10.30 0.95 -8.45
CA ALA A 100 11.62 0.39 -8.16
C ALA A 100 12.50 0.38 -9.42
N VAL A 101 11.95 0.01 -10.58
CA VAL A 101 12.66 0.10 -11.87
C VAL A 101 13.00 1.55 -12.22
N LYS A 102 12.04 2.49 -12.11
CA LYS A 102 12.24 3.92 -12.41
C LYS A 102 13.40 4.54 -11.64
N TYR A 103 13.58 4.17 -10.37
CA TYR A 103 14.61 4.72 -9.48
C TYR A 103 15.86 3.82 -9.35
N GLY A 104 16.02 2.79 -10.20
CA GLY A 104 17.20 1.91 -10.15
C GLY A 104 17.30 1.06 -8.88
N ALA A 105 16.18 0.80 -8.22
CA ALA A 105 16.06 0.11 -6.94
C ALA A 105 15.43 -1.29 -7.05
N ALA A 106 15.34 -1.82 -8.28
CA ALA A 106 14.80 -3.15 -8.61
C ALA A 106 15.66 -4.29 -8.06
#